data_AF-A0A7V5T7W5-F1
#
_entry.id   AF-A0A7V5T7W5-F1
#
_cell.length_a   1.000
_cell.length_b   1.000
_cell.length_c   1.000
_cell.angle_alpha   90.00
_cell.angle_beta   90.00
_cell.angle_gamma   90.00
#
_symmetry.space_group_name_H-M   'P 1'
#
loop_
_entity.id
_entity.type
_entity.pdbx_description
1 polymer ?
#
loop_
_entity_poly.entity_id
_entity_poly.type
_entity_poly.pdbx_seq_one_letter_code
_entity_poly.pdbx_strand_id
1 'polypeptide(L)'
;MKSRQLLAVMILSLAACSTKSSSTAVDREQSATTFAPTEFSGERAFEHVRRLVELGPRPVGSEAHARMRAYLLAELKGYGLSVRTEEFQAQTPLGEKTMVNIIAER
;
A
#
# COMPACT_ATOMS: atom_id res chain seq x y z
N MET A 1 -2.55 -77.65 -27.04
CA MET A 1 -3.97 -78.02 -26.83
C MET A 1 -4.41 -77.50 -25.46
N LYS A 2 -5.52 -76.73 -25.41
CA LYS A 2 -6.30 -76.31 -24.21
C LYS A 2 -5.62 -75.22 -23.35
N SER A 3 -6.25 -74.16 -22.85
CA SER A 3 -7.62 -73.64 -22.93
C SER A 3 -7.64 -72.26 -22.26
N ARG A 4 -8.54 -71.40 -22.73
CA ARG A 4 -8.93 -70.08 -22.20
C ARG A 4 -9.24 -70.09 -20.70
N GLN A 5 -8.80 -69.07 -19.97
CA GLN A 5 -9.53 -68.36 -18.89
C GLN A 5 -8.95 -66.94 -18.82
N LEU A 6 -9.62 -65.94 -19.38
CA LEU A 6 -10.31 -64.88 -18.62
C LEU A 6 -9.63 -64.55 -17.28
N LEU A 7 -8.98 -63.39 -17.19
CA LEU A 7 -9.48 -62.20 -16.48
C LEU A 7 -8.31 -61.21 -16.32
N ALA A 8 -8.66 -59.92 -16.23
CA ALA A 8 -7.90 -58.84 -15.62
C ALA A 8 -7.13 -57.88 -16.56
N VAL A 9 -7.80 -56.72 -16.74
CA VAL A 9 -7.25 -55.37 -16.62
C VAL A 9 -6.39 -54.88 -17.79
N MET A 10 -7.09 -54.15 -18.66
CA MET A 10 -6.55 -53.30 -19.71
C MET A 10 -6.51 -51.84 -19.20
N ILE A 11 -5.42 -51.16 -19.56
CA ILE A 11 -5.25 -49.69 -19.74
C ILE A 11 -4.95 -48.90 -18.45
N LEU A 12 -3.70 -48.50 -18.16
CA LEU A 12 -2.82 -47.52 -18.85
C LEU A 12 -3.21 -46.06 -18.56
N SER A 13 -2.42 -45.37 -17.72
CA SER A 13 -2.05 -43.96 -17.95
C SER A 13 -0.97 -43.49 -16.98
N LEU A 14 0.09 -42.94 -17.57
CA LEU A 14 1.21 -42.23 -16.95
C LEU A 14 0.79 -40.79 -16.59
N ALA A 15 1.19 -40.29 -15.42
CA ALA A 15 1.62 -38.90 -15.15
C ALA A 15 2.10 -38.83 -13.68
N ALA A 16 3.40 -38.82 -13.40
CA ALA A 16 4.31 -37.66 -13.47
C ALA A 16 3.95 -36.54 -12.46
N CYS A 17 4.76 -36.48 -11.38
CA CYS A 17 5.07 -35.37 -10.49
C CYS A 17 3.93 -34.55 -9.83
N SER A 18 3.88 -34.62 -8.49
CA SER A 18 3.70 -33.41 -7.71
C SER A 18 4.54 -33.45 -6.44
N THR A 19 5.57 -32.63 -6.48
CA THR A 19 6.46 -32.22 -5.40
C THR A 19 5.66 -31.52 -4.31
N LYS A 20 5.77 -32.02 -3.07
CA LYS A 20 5.34 -31.28 -1.87
C LYS A 20 6.31 -30.11 -1.68
N SER A 21 5.89 -28.91 -2.06
CA SER A 21 6.56 -27.67 -1.64
C SER A 21 5.81 -27.11 -0.44
N SER A 22 6.54 -27.01 0.67
CA SER A 22 6.05 -26.57 1.96
C SER A 22 5.77 -25.06 1.98
N SER A 23 4.66 -24.72 2.64
CA SER A 23 4.25 -23.45 3.26
C SER A 23 5.27 -22.30 3.30
N THR A 24 4.85 -21.15 2.77
CA THR A 24 4.56 -19.95 3.60
C THR A 24 3.60 -19.05 2.80
N ALA A 25 2.30 -19.32 2.92
CA ALA A 25 1.29 -18.32 2.60
C ALA A 25 1.28 -17.32 3.75
N VAL A 26 1.77 -16.12 3.51
CA VAL A 26 1.56 -14.98 4.41
C VAL A 26 0.10 -14.60 4.28
N ASP A 27 -0.75 -15.17 5.14
CA ASP A 27 -2.09 -14.66 5.37
C ASP A 27 -1.95 -13.26 5.99
N ARG A 28 -1.84 -12.24 5.14
CA ARG A 28 -2.23 -10.88 5.52
C ARG A 28 -3.75 -10.85 5.54
N GLU A 29 -4.31 -11.33 6.64
CA GLU A 29 -5.67 -11.03 7.03
C GLU A 29 -5.70 -9.57 7.52
N GLN A 30 -5.61 -8.65 6.56
CA GLN A 30 -5.74 -7.22 6.80
C GLN A 30 -7.24 -6.97 6.99
N SER A 31 -7.70 -7.17 8.23
CA SER A 31 -9.03 -6.77 8.69
C SER A 31 -9.16 -5.26 8.50
N ALA A 32 -9.66 -4.87 7.33
CA ALA A 32 -9.97 -3.49 7.03
C ALA A 32 -11.05 -3.04 8.01
N THR A 33 -10.65 -2.27 9.03
CA THR A 33 -11.60 -1.58 9.90
C THR A 33 -12.40 -0.62 9.03
N THR A 34 -13.63 -0.99 8.71
CA THR A 34 -14.54 -0.15 7.93
C THR A 34 -15.04 0.96 8.83
N PHE A 35 -14.39 2.12 8.79
CA PHE A 35 -14.95 3.34 9.36
C PHE A 35 -16.31 3.61 8.70
N ALA A 36 -17.35 3.82 9.50
CA ALA A 36 -18.63 4.28 9.00
C ALA A 36 -18.40 5.59 8.24
N PRO A 37 -19.02 5.78 7.07
CA PRO A 37 -18.83 7.01 6.31
C PRO A 37 -19.30 8.20 7.14
N THR A 38 -18.36 9.06 7.52
CA THR A 38 -18.66 10.37 8.10
C THR A 38 -18.98 11.34 6.96
N GLU A 39 -19.99 12.18 7.14
CA GLU A 39 -20.29 13.24 6.17
C GLU A 39 -19.09 14.18 5.99
N PHE A 40 -18.91 14.66 4.76
CA PHE A 40 -17.87 15.63 4.45
C PHE A 40 -18.17 16.97 5.12
N SER A 41 -17.20 17.51 5.87
CA SER A 41 -17.29 18.84 6.49
C SER A 41 -16.45 19.84 5.71
N GLY A 42 -17.13 20.78 5.03
CA GLY A 42 -16.47 21.87 4.32
C GLY A 42 -15.70 22.81 5.25
N GLU A 43 -16.20 23.01 6.48
CA GLU A 43 -15.53 23.81 7.52
C GLU A 43 -14.18 23.20 7.91
N ARG A 44 -14.14 21.89 8.21
CA ARG A 44 -12.87 21.19 8.52
C ARG A 44 -11.90 21.22 7.34
N ALA A 45 -12.40 21.01 6.13
CA ALA A 45 -11.57 21.07 4.93
C ALA A 45 -10.95 22.46 4.73
N PHE A 46 -11.73 23.53 4.94
CA PHE A 46 -11.25 24.90 4.84
C PHE A 46 -10.23 25.25 5.93
N GLU A 47 -10.43 24.77 7.15
CA GLU A 47 -9.47 24.97 8.26
C GLU A 47 -8.09 24.36 7.95
N HIS A 48 -8.04 23.16 7.34
CA HIS A 48 -6.78 22.58 6.87
C HIS A 48 -6.07 23.48 5.84
N VAL A 49 -6.82 24.03 4.88
CA VAL A 49 -6.28 24.96 3.88
C VAL A 49 -5.77 26.24 4.54
N ARG A 50 -6.54 26.83 5.47
CA ARG A 50 -6.15 28.03 6.22
C ARG A 50 -4.79 27.82 6.91
N ARG A 51 -4.65 26.73 7.69
CA ARG A 51 -3.39 26.40 8.38
C ARG A 51 -2.22 26.27 7.41
N LEU A 52 -2.42 25.60 6.27
CA LEU A 52 -1.37 25.42 5.26
C LEU A 52 -0.93 26.75 4.62
N VAL A 53 -1.86 27.68 4.41
CA VAL A 53 -1.57 29.02 3.86
C VAL A 53 -0.86 29.90 4.88
N GLU A 54 -1.23 29.82 6.16
CA GLU A 54 -0.60 30.57 7.25
C GLU A 54 0.88 30.24 7.46
N LEU A 55 1.34 29.07 7.00
CA LEU A 55 2.76 28.72 7.01
C LEU A 55 3.62 29.61 6.08
N GLY A 56 2.99 30.31 5.12
CA GLY A 56 3.62 31.09 4.06
C GLY A 56 3.93 30.26 2.81
N PRO A 57 4.68 30.82 1.83
CA PRO A 57 5.11 30.10 0.63
C PRO A 57 5.89 28.83 0.99
N ARG A 58 5.62 27.70 0.29
CA ARG A 58 6.20 26.38 0.58
C ARG A 58 7.11 25.84 -0.53
N PRO A 59 8.10 26.59 -1.02
CA PRO A 59 9.06 26.05 -1.99
C PRO A 59 9.84 24.88 -1.36
N VAL A 60 10.22 23.91 -2.18
CA VAL A 60 10.96 22.72 -1.75
C VAL A 60 12.25 23.14 -1.04
N GLY A 61 12.51 22.55 0.13
CA GLY A 61 13.67 22.86 0.99
C GLY A 61 13.49 24.02 1.96
N SER A 62 12.37 24.75 1.93
CA SER A 62 12.10 25.81 2.91
C SER A 62 11.60 25.29 4.26
N GLU A 63 11.78 26.10 5.30
CA GLU A 63 11.20 25.86 6.63
C GLU A 63 9.68 25.69 6.60
N ALA A 64 8.97 26.50 5.81
CA ALA A 64 7.52 26.38 5.66
C ALA A 64 7.12 25.04 5.03
N HIS A 65 7.89 24.54 4.06
CA HIS A 65 7.68 23.22 3.46
C HIS A 65 7.93 22.09 4.46
N ALA A 66 8.95 22.21 5.32
CA ALA A 66 9.21 21.26 6.40
C ALA A 66 8.06 21.22 7.43
N ARG A 67 7.59 22.39 7.89
CA ARG A 67 6.43 22.49 8.79
C ARG A 67 5.15 21.92 8.18
N MET A 68 4.93 22.17 6.88
CA MET A 68 3.78 21.61 6.16
C MET A 68 3.81 20.08 6.13
N ARG A 69 4.96 19.47 5.85
CA ARG A 69 5.11 18.01 5.92
C ARG A 69 4.84 17.47 7.32
N ALA A 70 5.39 18.11 8.36
CA ALA A 70 5.14 17.70 9.74
C ALA A 70 3.65 17.77 10.11
N TYR A 71 2.97 18.83 9.67
CA TYR A 71 1.52 19.00 9.84
C TYR A 71 0.72 17.86 9.19
N LEU A 72 0.98 17.58 7.91
CA LEU A 72 0.27 16.52 7.19
C LEU A 72 0.50 15.14 7.82
N LEU A 73 1.75 14.84 8.22
CA LEU A 73 2.06 13.59 8.91
C LEU A 73 1.31 13.46 10.24
N ALA A 74 1.18 14.54 11.01
CA ALA A 74 0.47 14.55 12.27
C ALA A 74 -1.03 14.34 12.09
N GLU A 75 -1.68 15.06 11.16
CA GLU A 75 -3.11 14.92 10.88
C GLU A 75 -3.45 13.51 10.38
N LEU A 76 -2.70 12.99 9.40
CA LEU A 76 -2.94 11.67 8.83
C LEU A 76 -2.78 10.55 9.87
N LYS A 77 -1.75 10.63 10.73
CA LYS A 77 -1.59 9.71 11.86
C LYS A 77 -2.70 9.87 12.89
N GLY A 78 -3.14 11.10 13.16
CA GLY A 78 -4.26 11.39 14.05
C GLY A 78 -5.59 10.79 13.57
N TYR A 79 -5.73 10.57 12.27
CA TYR A 79 -6.86 9.84 11.66
C TYR A 79 -6.75 8.32 11.74
N GLY A 80 -5.69 7.79 12.35
CA GLY A 80 -5.46 6.35 12.50
C GLY A 80 -4.93 5.68 11.23
N LEU A 81 -4.42 6.44 10.27
CA LEU A 81 -3.83 5.89 9.04
C LEU A 81 -2.39 5.43 9.28
N SER A 82 -1.97 4.39 8.56
CA SER A 82 -0.57 4.02 8.44
C SER A 82 0.11 4.98 7.48
N VAL A 83 1.07 5.78 7.96
CA VAL A 83 1.71 6.84 7.17
C VAL A 83 3.20 6.58 7.02
N ARG A 84 3.69 6.60 5.78
CA ARG A 84 5.12 6.55 5.45
C ARG A 84 5.51 7.73 4.55
N THR A 85 6.82 7.96 4.49
CA THR A 85 7.43 8.91 3.56
C THR A 85 8.33 8.19 2.59
N GLU A 86 8.37 8.66 1.35
CA GLU A 86 9.28 8.18 0.32
C GLU A 86 10.08 9.37 -0.22
N GLU A 87 11.40 9.31 -0.03
CA GLU A 87 12.33 10.36 -0.42
C GLU A 87 13.00 10.00 -1.74
N PHE A 88 13.15 10.99 -2.63
CA PHE A 88 13.83 10.81 -3.91
C PHE A 88 14.48 12.10 -4.40
N GLN A 89 15.52 11.97 -5.24
CA GLN A 89 16.15 13.09 -5.92
C GLN A 89 15.42 13.36 -7.25
N ALA A 90 15.05 14.61 -7.48
CA ALA A 90 14.34 15.05 -8.68
C ALA A 90 15.11 16.15 -9.39
N GLN A 91 15.27 16.00 -10.71
CA GLN A 91 15.80 17.07 -11.55
C GLN A 91 14.70 18.09 -11.83
N THR A 92 14.94 19.36 -11.45
CA THR A 92 14.03 20.47 -11.71
C THR A 92 14.74 21.55 -12.54
N PRO A 93 14.00 22.47 -13.17
CA PRO A 93 14.62 23.64 -13.81
C PRO A 93 15.46 24.51 -12.86
N LEU A 94 15.27 24.38 -11.54
CA LEU A 94 16.02 25.08 -10.50
C LEU A 94 17.14 24.22 -9.88
N GLY A 95 17.55 23.16 -10.58
CA GLY A 95 18.56 22.20 -10.13
C GLY A 95 17.97 20.94 -9.50
N GLU A 96 18.85 20.06 -9.03
CA GLU A 96 18.45 18.85 -8.30
C GLU A 96 17.82 19.22 -6.95
N LYS A 97 16.72 18.57 -6.59
CA LYS A 97 16.01 18.76 -5.33
C LYS A 97 15.63 17.42 -4.72
N THR A 98 15.80 17.29 -3.41
CA THR A 98 15.22 16.20 -2.62
C THR A 98 13.72 16.45 -2.45
N MET A 99 12.90 15.52 -2.91
CA MET A 99 11.44 15.53 -2.80
C MET A 99 10.98 14.41 -1.89
N VAL A 100 9.82 14.60 -1.25
CA VAL A 100 9.25 13.62 -0.33
C VAL A 100 7.77 13.43 -0.63
N ASN A 101 7.40 12.21 -1.02
CA ASN A 101 6.00 11.79 -1.06
C ASN A 101 5.56 11.41 0.35
N ILE A 102 4.33 11.79 0.74
CA ILE A 102 3.67 11.29 1.94
C ILE A 102 2.59 10.33 1.48
N ILE A 103 2.63 9.09 1.95
CA ILE A 103 1.70 8.04 1.57
C ILE A 103 0.99 7.55 2.82
N ALA A 104 -0.35 7.58 2.79
CA ALA A 104 -1.20 7.13 3.89
C ALA A 104 -2.12 5.99 3.41
N GLU A 105 -2.15 4.91 4.19
CA GLU A 105 -2.86 3.67 3.89
C GLU A 105 -3.69 3.20 5.10
N ARG A 106 -4.63 2.30 4.85
CA ARG A 106 -5.43 1.62 5.88
C ARG A 106 -4.76 0.32 6.34
#